data_AF-A0A316GXC9-F1
#
_entry.id   AF-A0A316GXC9-F1
#
_cell.length_a   1.000
_cell.length_b   1.000
_cell.length_c   1.000
_cell.angle_alpha   90.00
_cell.angle_beta   90.00
_cell.angle_gamma   90.00
#
_symmetry.space_group_name_H-M   'P 1'
#
loop_
_entity.id
_entity.type
_entity.pdbx_description
1 polymer ?
#
loop_
_entity_poly.entity_id
_entity_poly.type
_entity_poly.pdbx_seq_one_letter_code
_entity_poly.pdbx_strand_id
1 'polypeptide(L)'
;MFSRSYKLPGYVPFKLTGSNLLINCCWLIYIAITARLCLTYFKWNAEMLLGLALIPYICKVKRGGLSLRYLAPALLFIVIAVRAPVNTNLFLALLFCGLLFFENLKGKVSPVLLLLLVLISPAFGYISNTFSFPLRIWLSEVAATLLHIMGIAAQASGNLISVNGAEFSVDEACAGLHMLAVSFITGLFMIAHYQQQTAKQLHLMWMVLVLVLTFTLNIACNLCRILLLVIFKIGAGTPMHDVTGIVCLLVYVVLPLLGLHALVLKRTDKPYIDTRFHSAVRLVPDELRFPVIHLVFAGLLLFIMFNIKTANSLANQSQSNISLNGYQKKILESGVIQFEKAGVLVYVKPSLFYGPEHDPMICWQGSGYVFGKIKKQLVAGREVYSGVLMKAKDKIYAAWWFDNGSLKTINQFKWRWEAATSGKQFYLINVNAASEAALWAQVKRLPPIRPSL
;
A
#
# COMPACT_ATOMS: atom_id res chain seq x y z
N MET A 1 -7.68 -62.88 -4.64
CA MET A 1 -7.28 -62.31 -3.34
C MET A 1 -6.32 -61.16 -3.65
N PHE A 2 -6.65 -59.86 -3.61
CA PHE A 2 -7.29 -59.08 -2.55
C PHE A 2 -8.04 -57.89 -3.18
N SER A 3 -9.37 -57.83 -3.05
CA SER A 3 -10.13 -56.58 -3.18
C SER A 3 -10.62 -56.18 -1.78
N ARG A 4 -9.74 -55.56 -0.98
CA ARG A 4 -10.21 -54.87 0.23
C ARG A 4 -10.79 -53.53 -0.19
N SER A 5 -12.10 -53.54 -0.43
CA SER A 5 -12.93 -52.34 -0.42
C SER A 5 -12.80 -51.70 0.97
N TYR A 6 -12.02 -50.62 1.06
CA TYR A 6 -12.03 -49.76 2.24
C TYR A 6 -13.38 -49.03 2.27
N LYS A 7 -14.32 -49.55 3.06
CA LYS A 7 -15.45 -48.75 3.54
C LYS A 7 -14.88 -47.69 4.48
N LEU A 8 -14.64 -46.49 3.95
CA LEU A 8 -14.44 -45.30 4.77
C LEU A 8 -15.66 -45.16 5.71
N PRO A 9 -15.47 -44.93 7.02
CA PRO A 9 -16.58 -44.72 7.94
C PRO A 9 -17.44 -43.57 7.42
N GLY A 10 -18.75 -43.81 7.33
CA GLY A 10 -19.71 -42.82 6.90
C GLY A 10 -19.59 -41.57 7.78
N TYR A 11 -19.22 -40.46 7.16
CA TYR A 11 -19.36 -39.14 7.77
C TYR A 11 -20.85 -38.93 8.05
N VAL A 12 -21.25 -39.01 9.31
CA VAL A 12 -22.60 -38.64 9.75
C VAL A 12 -22.67 -37.11 9.64
N PRO A 13 -23.43 -36.54 8.70
CA PRO A 13 -23.58 -35.09 8.64
C PRO A 13 -24.32 -34.68 9.91
N PHE A 14 -23.63 -33.94 10.78
CA PHE A 14 -24.27 -33.22 11.87
C PHE A 14 -25.13 -32.11 11.25
N LYS A 15 -26.37 -32.45 10.91
CA LYS A 15 -27.37 -31.52 10.40
C LYS A 15 -27.86 -30.65 11.56
N LEU A 16 -27.13 -29.57 11.83
CA LEU A 16 -27.71 -28.47 12.59
C LEU A 16 -28.69 -27.75 11.64
N THR A 17 -29.99 -27.87 11.88
CA THR A 17 -31.04 -27.06 11.23
C THR A 17 -30.83 -25.55 11.42
N GLY A 18 -29.92 -25.14 12.30
CA GLY A 18 -29.41 -23.77 12.48
C GLY A 18 -28.25 -23.34 11.57
N SER A 19 -27.77 -24.19 10.64
CA SER A 19 -26.64 -23.84 9.76
C SER A 19 -26.95 -22.63 8.87
N ASN A 20 -28.14 -22.58 8.27
CA ASN A 20 -28.55 -21.48 7.39
C ASN A 20 -28.70 -20.16 8.14
N LEU A 21 -29.27 -20.18 9.35
CA LEU A 21 -29.38 -18.98 10.18
C LEU A 21 -28.00 -18.43 10.52
N LEU A 22 -27.07 -19.29 10.94
CA LEU A 22 -25.71 -18.87 11.28
C LEU A 22 -24.94 -18.36 10.05
N ILE A 23 -25.05 -19.05 8.91
CA ILE A 23 -24.48 -18.60 7.63
C ILE A 23 -25.00 -17.18 7.30
N ASN A 24 -26.31 -16.96 7.40
CA ASN A 24 -26.92 -15.66 7.13
C ASN A 24 -26.45 -14.59 8.12
N CYS A 25 -26.36 -14.90 9.42
CA CYS A 25 -25.84 -13.98 10.42
C CYS A 25 -24.38 -13.58 10.15
N CYS A 26 -23.50 -14.55 9.87
CA CYS A 26 -22.10 -14.28 9.53
C CYS A 26 -22.00 -13.42 8.25
N TRP A 27 -22.79 -13.74 7.22
CA TRP A 27 -22.84 -12.94 5.98
C TRP A 27 -23.27 -11.51 6.24
N LEU A 28 -24.35 -11.29 6.99
CA LEU A 28 -24.85 -9.95 7.32
C LEU A 28 -23.79 -9.14 8.05
N ILE A 29 -23.11 -9.75 9.02
CA ILE A 29 -22.01 -9.08 9.77
C ILE A 29 -20.87 -8.71 8.81
N TYR A 30 -20.40 -9.66 8.00
CA TYR A 30 -19.27 -9.41 7.09
C TYR A 30 -19.62 -8.36 6.04
N ILE A 31 -20.85 -8.37 5.51
CA ILE A 31 -21.36 -7.36 4.57
C ILE A 31 -21.45 -6.00 5.23
N ALA A 32 -21.98 -5.91 6.46
CA ALA A 32 -22.08 -4.64 7.19
C ALA A 32 -20.70 -4.02 7.44
N ILE A 33 -19.72 -4.82 7.88
CA ILE A 33 -18.35 -4.35 8.09
C ILE A 33 -17.71 -3.95 6.75
N THR A 34 -17.92 -4.74 5.69
CA THR A 34 -17.41 -4.42 4.35
C THR A 34 -18.00 -3.11 3.83
N ALA A 35 -19.31 -2.90 3.97
CA ALA A 35 -20.00 -1.68 3.55
C ALA A 35 -19.45 -0.45 4.29
N ARG A 36 -19.23 -0.56 5.61
CA ARG A 36 -18.58 0.50 6.40
C ARG A 36 -17.18 0.79 5.86
N LEU A 37 -16.34 -0.23 5.65
CA LEU A 37 -15.00 -0.05 5.09
C LEU A 37 -15.03 0.57 3.70
N CYS A 38 -15.99 0.20 2.85
CA CYS A 38 -16.17 0.80 1.52
C CYS A 38 -16.48 2.31 1.58
N LEU A 39 -17.13 2.77 2.65
CA LEU A 39 -17.44 4.18 2.87
C LEU A 39 -16.31 4.95 3.56
N THR A 40 -15.61 4.32 4.51
CA THR A 40 -14.67 5.03 5.40
C THR A 40 -13.19 4.74 5.13
N TYR A 41 -12.87 3.69 4.39
CA TYR A 41 -11.50 3.20 4.21
C TYR A 41 -11.10 3.12 2.74
N PHE A 42 -11.93 2.50 1.90
CA PHE A 42 -11.63 2.35 0.48
C PHE A 42 -11.77 3.67 -0.28
N LYS A 43 -10.87 3.89 -1.23
CA LYS A 43 -10.94 4.99 -2.18
C LYS A 43 -11.42 4.44 -3.52
N TRP A 44 -12.47 5.01 -4.08
CA TRP A 44 -13.05 4.62 -5.35
C TRP A 44 -12.24 5.19 -6.54
N ASN A 45 -10.99 4.73 -6.65
CA ASN A 45 -10.06 5.11 -7.72
C ASN A 45 -10.09 4.09 -8.89
N ALA A 46 -9.41 4.43 -9.97
CA ALA A 46 -9.34 3.59 -11.17
C ALA A 46 -8.75 2.20 -10.87
N GLU A 47 -7.77 2.10 -9.97
CA GLU A 47 -7.15 0.83 -9.57
C GLU A 47 -8.16 -0.12 -8.92
N MET A 48 -8.94 0.40 -7.98
CA MET A 48 -9.97 -0.37 -7.30
C MET A 48 -11.04 -0.83 -8.28
N LEU A 49 -11.54 0.07 -9.13
CA LEU A 49 -12.54 -0.27 -10.15
C LEU A 49 -12.03 -1.34 -11.12
N LEU A 50 -10.80 -1.20 -11.61
CA LEU A 50 -10.18 -2.16 -12.51
C LEU A 50 -10.03 -3.54 -11.84
N GLY A 51 -9.54 -3.59 -10.60
CA GLY A 51 -9.40 -4.87 -9.91
C GLY A 51 -10.74 -5.50 -9.54
N LEU A 52 -11.76 -4.72 -9.16
CA LEU A 52 -13.13 -5.22 -8.96
C LEU A 52 -13.70 -5.83 -10.24
N ALA A 53 -13.50 -5.18 -11.40
CA ALA A 53 -13.92 -5.70 -12.70
C ALA A 53 -13.26 -7.04 -13.05
N LEU A 54 -12.06 -7.32 -12.53
CA LEU A 54 -11.34 -8.57 -12.75
C LEU A 54 -11.70 -9.69 -11.76
N ILE A 55 -12.42 -9.39 -10.66
CA ILE A 55 -12.81 -10.41 -9.67
C ILE A 55 -13.58 -11.57 -10.32
N PRO A 56 -14.60 -11.36 -11.18
CA PRO A 56 -15.34 -12.46 -11.80
C PRO A 56 -14.43 -13.37 -12.64
N TYR A 57 -13.40 -12.81 -13.27
CA TYR A 57 -12.43 -13.55 -14.08
C TYR A 57 -11.42 -14.32 -13.21
N ILE A 58 -10.96 -13.73 -12.11
CA ILE A 58 -9.92 -14.27 -11.23
C ILE A 58 -10.49 -15.25 -10.18
N CYS A 59 -11.71 -15.02 -9.73
CA CYS A 59 -12.37 -15.80 -8.68
C CYS A 59 -12.78 -17.18 -9.21
N LYS A 60 -11.89 -18.16 -9.03
CA LYS A 60 -12.17 -19.58 -9.30
C LYS A 60 -12.28 -20.35 -8.00
N VAL A 61 -13.32 -21.18 -7.91
CA VAL A 61 -13.64 -21.98 -6.72
C VAL A 61 -13.48 -23.47 -7.05
N LYS A 62 -12.53 -24.15 -6.41
CA LYS A 62 -12.38 -25.60 -6.45
C LYS A 62 -13.29 -26.24 -5.40
N ARG A 63 -14.49 -26.66 -5.82
CA ARG A 63 -15.45 -27.38 -4.98
C ARG A 63 -14.84 -28.71 -4.50
N GLY A 64 -15.14 -29.12 -3.28
CA GLY A 64 -14.65 -30.37 -2.69
C GLY A 64 -13.25 -30.31 -2.06
N GLY A 65 -12.50 -29.22 -2.25
CA GLY A 65 -11.29 -28.95 -1.48
C GLY A 65 -11.59 -28.02 -0.32
N LEU A 66 -11.34 -28.47 0.91
CA LEU A 66 -11.44 -27.63 2.12
C LEU A 66 -10.05 -27.26 2.62
N SER A 67 -9.89 -26.06 3.15
CA SER A 67 -8.61 -25.58 3.68
C SER A 67 -8.80 -24.73 4.92
N LEU A 68 -7.95 -24.99 5.91
CA LEU A 68 -7.76 -24.09 7.06
C LEU A 68 -6.56 -23.16 6.84
N ARG A 69 -6.09 -22.99 5.60
CA ARG A 69 -4.89 -22.18 5.30
C ARG A 69 -5.03 -20.72 5.72
N TYR A 70 -6.26 -20.21 5.81
CA TYR A 70 -6.54 -18.85 6.26
C TYR A 70 -6.80 -18.73 7.76
N LEU A 71 -6.81 -19.84 8.52
CA LEU A 71 -7.04 -19.80 9.97
C LEU A 71 -5.91 -19.08 10.71
N ALA A 72 -4.66 -19.47 10.47
CA ALA A 72 -3.50 -18.83 11.09
C ALA A 72 -3.40 -17.33 10.78
N PRO A 73 -3.49 -16.86 9.52
CA PRO A 73 -3.48 -15.42 9.26
C PRO A 73 -4.73 -14.70 9.79
N ALA A 74 -5.92 -15.32 9.80
CA ALA A 74 -7.10 -14.73 10.42
C ALA A 74 -6.89 -14.48 11.93
N LEU A 75 -6.38 -15.48 12.66
CA LEU A 75 -6.07 -15.33 14.09
C LEU A 75 -5.01 -14.25 14.33
N LEU A 76 -3.93 -14.25 13.54
CA LEU A 76 -2.87 -13.25 13.63
C LEU A 76 -3.43 -11.83 13.48
N PHE A 77 -4.20 -11.57 12.42
CA PHE A 77 -4.74 -10.24 12.16
C PHE A 77 -5.87 -9.84 13.11
N ILE A 78 -6.64 -10.79 13.66
CA ILE A 78 -7.57 -10.51 14.76
C ILE A 78 -6.79 -10.04 15.99
N VAL A 79 -5.75 -10.75 16.41
CA VAL A 79 -4.94 -10.37 17.59
C VAL A 79 -4.31 -8.99 17.39
N ILE A 80 -3.75 -8.73 16.22
CA ILE A 80 -3.19 -7.41 15.87
C ILE A 80 -4.29 -6.34 15.89
N ALA A 81 -5.47 -6.60 15.31
CA ALA A 81 -6.57 -5.65 15.26
C ALA A 81 -7.19 -5.36 16.63
N VAL A 82 -7.21 -6.33 17.56
CA VAL A 82 -7.65 -6.09 18.94
C VAL A 82 -6.67 -5.17 19.68
N ARG A 83 -5.36 -5.33 19.45
CA ARG A 83 -4.32 -4.50 20.11
C ARG A 83 -4.17 -3.12 19.46
N ALA A 84 -4.34 -3.04 18.14
CA ALA A 84 -4.25 -1.84 17.34
C ALA A 84 -5.50 -1.75 16.43
N PRO A 85 -6.64 -1.26 16.96
CA PRO A 85 -7.92 -1.25 16.27
C PRO A 85 -7.99 -0.10 15.25
N VAL A 86 -7.26 -0.23 14.15
CA VAL A 86 -7.26 0.70 13.01
C VAL A 86 -7.91 0.05 11.80
N ASN A 87 -8.44 0.86 10.87
CA ASN A 87 -9.18 0.39 9.69
C ASN A 87 -8.39 -0.64 8.85
N THR A 88 -7.07 -0.45 8.68
CA THR A 88 -6.21 -1.39 7.93
C THR A 88 -6.16 -2.77 8.58
N ASN A 89 -6.06 -2.85 9.91
CA ASN A 89 -6.01 -4.12 10.62
C ASN A 89 -7.37 -4.81 10.62
N LEU A 90 -8.46 -4.04 10.77
CA LEU A 90 -9.82 -4.56 10.61
C LEU A 90 -10.05 -5.12 9.21
N PHE A 91 -9.60 -4.42 8.17
CA PHE A 91 -9.65 -4.90 6.79
C PHE A 91 -8.90 -6.22 6.61
N LEU A 92 -7.66 -6.33 7.09
CA LEU A 92 -6.87 -7.56 6.96
C LEU A 92 -7.50 -8.73 7.74
N ALA A 93 -8.01 -8.47 8.95
CA ALA A 93 -8.75 -9.47 9.72
C ALA A 93 -10.01 -9.94 8.98
N LEU A 94 -10.82 -9.00 8.48
CA LEU A 94 -12.02 -9.29 7.68
C LEU A 94 -11.69 -10.06 6.40
N LEU A 95 -10.62 -9.70 5.70
CA LEU A 95 -10.18 -10.37 4.47
C LEU A 95 -9.89 -11.85 4.72
N PHE A 96 -9.05 -12.18 5.71
CA PHE A 96 -8.72 -13.57 5.99
C PHE A 96 -9.89 -14.35 6.59
N CYS A 97 -10.70 -13.73 7.45
CA CYS A 97 -11.92 -14.34 7.99
C CYS A 97 -12.95 -14.61 6.89
N GLY A 98 -13.13 -13.66 5.98
CA GLY A 98 -14.02 -13.76 4.81
C GLY A 98 -13.59 -14.86 3.85
N LEU A 99 -12.29 -14.93 3.52
CA LEU A 99 -11.75 -16.00 2.69
C LEU A 99 -11.87 -17.37 3.37
N LEU A 100 -11.58 -17.49 4.66
CA LEU A 100 -11.76 -18.73 5.42
C LEU A 100 -13.22 -19.17 5.45
N PHE A 101 -14.14 -18.22 5.69
CA PHE A 101 -15.58 -18.46 5.69
C PHE A 101 -16.05 -18.95 4.32
N PHE A 102 -15.65 -18.25 3.25
CA PHE A 102 -15.98 -18.63 1.89
C PHE A 102 -15.43 -20.00 1.51
N GLU A 103 -14.18 -20.32 1.88
CA GLU A 103 -13.61 -21.65 1.58
C GLU A 103 -14.28 -22.79 2.33
N ASN A 104 -14.72 -22.55 3.57
CA ASN A 104 -15.45 -23.54 4.36
C ASN A 104 -16.92 -23.70 3.96
N LEU A 105 -17.45 -22.76 3.17
CA LEU A 105 -18.82 -22.78 2.64
C LEU A 105 -18.87 -23.32 1.20
N LYS A 106 -18.05 -22.77 0.30
CA LYS A 106 -18.12 -22.98 -1.16
C LYS A 106 -16.94 -23.75 -1.75
N GLY A 107 -15.82 -23.82 -1.03
CA GLY A 107 -14.59 -24.51 -1.44
C GLY A 107 -13.41 -23.57 -1.72
N LYS A 108 -12.23 -24.16 -1.96
CA LYS A 108 -10.96 -23.44 -2.11
C LYS A 108 -10.99 -22.40 -3.23
N VAL A 109 -10.60 -21.17 -2.92
CA VAL A 109 -10.46 -20.10 -3.92
C VAL A 109 -9.06 -20.06 -4.52
N SER A 110 -8.89 -19.43 -5.69
CA SER A 110 -7.56 -19.19 -6.25
C SER A 110 -6.74 -18.25 -5.36
N PRO A 111 -5.45 -18.55 -5.08
CA PRO A 111 -4.56 -17.62 -4.37
C PRO A 111 -4.42 -16.25 -5.05
N VAL A 112 -4.66 -16.19 -6.37
CA VAL A 112 -4.63 -14.95 -7.16
C VAL A 112 -5.69 -13.96 -6.66
N LEU A 113 -6.83 -14.45 -6.16
CA LEU A 113 -7.88 -13.60 -5.58
C LEU A 113 -7.41 -12.88 -4.33
N LEU A 114 -6.69 -13.57 -3.43
CA LEU A 114 -6.11 -12.93 -2.24
C LEU A 114 -5.15 -11.80 -2.64
N LEU A 115 -4.26 -12.07 -3.60
CA LEU A 115 -3.28 -11.08 -4.07
C LEU A 115 -3.98 -9.86 -4.67
N LEU A 116 -5.04 -10.08 -5.47
CA LEU A 116 -5.84 -9.00 -6.04
C LEU A 116 -6.53 -8.15 -4.96
N LEU A 117 -7.16 -8.78 -3.97
CA LEU A 117 -7.86 -8.08 -2.89
C LEU A 117 -6.91 -7.25 -2.02
N VAL A 118 -5.70 -7.76 -1.76
CA VAL A 118 -4.65 -6.98 -1.09
C VAL A 118 -4.21 -5.81 -1.97
N LEU A 119 -4.02 -6.03 -3.27
CA LEU A 119 -3.53 -5.02 -4.21
C LEU A 119 -4.49 -3.84 -4.40
N ILE A 120 -5.80 -4.08 -4.48
CA ILE A 120 -6.81 -3.01 -4.59
C ILE A 120 -7.12 -2.32 -3.26
N SER A 121 -6.53 -2.79 -2.16
CA SER A 121 -6.81 -2.21 -0.84
C SER A 121 -6.00 -0.94 -0.59
N PRO A 122 -6.52 0.00 0.23
CA PRO A 122 -5.73 1.13 0.72
C PRO A 122 -4.45 0.71 1.46
N ALA A 123 -4.40 -0.52 2.00
CA ALA A 123 -3.20 -1.05 2.65
C ALA A 123 -2.03 -1.11 1.67
N PHE A 124 -2.27 -1.59 0.44
CA PHE A 124 -1.26 -1.57 -0.62
C PHE A 124 -0.87 -0.13 -0.96
N GLY A 125 -1.85 0.78 -1.07
CA GLY A 125 -1.60 2.21 -1.32
C GLY A 125 -0.68 2.85 -0.27
N TYR A 126 -0.89 2.58 1.02
CA TYR A 126 -0.02 3.11 2.08
C TYR A 126 1.40 2.55 2.00
N ILE A 127 1.54 1.25 1.76
CA ILE A 127 2.84 0.58 1.64
C ILE A 127 3.59 1.16 0.44
N SER A 128 2.96 1.16 -0.73
CA SER A 128 3.56 1.63 -1.96
C SER A 128 3.91 3.12 -1.92
N ASN A 129 3.10 3.98 -1.30
CA ASN A 129 3.44 5.40 -1.09
C ASN A 129 4.68 5.60 -0.22
N THR A 130 4.87 4.76 0.80
CA THR A 130 6.05 4.83 1.67
C THR A 130 7.34 4.55 0.89
N PHE A 131 7.27 3.67 -0.12
CA PHE A 131 8.43 3.30 -0.94
C PHE A 131 8.58 4.14 -2.22
N SER A 132 7.49 4.67 -2.77
CA SER A 132 7.48 5.38 -4.05
C SER A 132 8.31 6.65 -4.01
N PHE A 133 8.32 7.36 -2.88
CA PHE A 133 9.06 8.60 -2.76
C PHE A 133 10.58 8.41 -2.74
N PRO A 134 11.18 7.57 -1.87
CA PRO A 134 12.60 7.24 -1.97
C PRO A 134 13.00 6.69 -3.35
N LEU A 135 12.16 5.83 -3.94
CA LEU A 135 12.40 5.28 -5.26
C LEU A 135 12.46 6.38 -6.33
N ARG A 136 11.62 7.41 -6.22
CA ARG A 136 11.61 8.56 -7.13
C ARG A 136 12.92 9.33 -7.11
N ILE A 137 13.43 9.65 -5.92
CA ILE A 137 14.69 10.35 -5.75
C ILE A 137 15.83 9.55 -6.37
N TRP A 138 15.87 8.25 -6.09
CA TRP A 138 16.86 7.34 -6.66
C TRP A 138 16.76 7.27 -8.20
N LEU A 139 15.54 7.16 -8.75
CA LEU A 139 15.33 7.17 -10.20
C LEU A 139 15.77 8.48 -10.85
N SER A 140 15.56 9.64 -10.19
CA SER A 140 16.06 10.93 -10.67
C SER A 140 17.58 10.97 -10.73
N GLU A 141 18.27 10.46 -9.70
CA GLU A 141 19.74 10.37 -9.66
C GLU A 141 20.30 9.44 -10.74
N VAL A 142 19.69 8.26 -10.91
CA VAL A 142 20.08 7.30 -11.96
C VAL A 142 19.83 7.91 -13.35
N ALA A 143 18.69 8.54 -13.57
CA ALA A 143 18.37 9.18 -14.85
C ALA A 143 19.36 10.31 -15.18
N ALA A 144 19.69 11.19 -14.24
CA ALA A 144 20.68 12.24 -14.44
C ALA A 144 22.07 11.66 -14.76
N THR A 145 22.47 10.58 -14.09
CA THR A 145 23.74 9.89 -14.36
C THR A 145 23.76 9.31 -15.77
N LEU A 146 22.69 8.65 -16.21
CA LEU A 146 22.58 8.11 -17.56
C LEU A 146 22.60 9.22 -18.62
N LEU A 147 21.88 10.32 -18.39
CA LEU A 147 21.91 11.49 -19.27
C LEU A 147 23.34 12.07 -19.39
N HIS A 148 24.06 12.18 -18.26
CA HIS A 148 25.45 12.62 -18.25
C HIS A 148 26.36 11.68 -19.06
N ILE A 149 26.17 10.36 -18.95
CA ILE A 149 26.88 9.36 -19.77
C ILE A 149 26.56 9.54 -21.27
N MET A 150 25.34 9.94 -21.61
CA MET A 150 24.91 10.25 -22.98
C MET A 150 25.40 11.62 -23.50
N GLY A 151 26.24 12.34 -22.74
CA GLY A 151 26.77 13.66 -23.11
C GLY A 151 25.82 14.82 -22.81
N ILE A 152 24.71 14.58 -22.11
CA ILE A 152 23.76 15.62 -21.69
C ILE A 152 24.12 16.05 -20.27
N ALA A 153 24.56 17.30 -20.10
CA ALA A 153 24.88 17.86 -18.78
C ALA A 153 23.61 17.94 -17.90
N ALA A 154 23.34 16.87 -17.17
CA ALA A 154 22.19 16.72 -16.30
C ALA A 154 22.61 16.60 -14.84
N GLN A 155 21.92 17.30 -13.94
CA GLN A 155 22.14 17.21 -12.50
C GLN A 155 20.83 16.90 -11.78
N ALA A 156 20.84 15.89 -10.91
CA ALA A 156 19.72 15.58 -10.03
C ALA A 156 19.83 16.36 -8.71
N SER A 157 18.71 16.90 -8.23
CA SER A 157 18.57 17.46 -6.89
C SER A 157 17.24 17.03 -6.31
N GLY A 158 17.26 15.93 -5.55
CA GLY A 158 16.04 15.28 -5.07
C GLY A 158 15.19 14.74 -6.23
N ASN A 159 13.96 15.21 -6.41
CA ASN A 159 13.10 14.75 -7.52
C ASN A 159 13.24 15.59 -8.80
N LEU A 160 14.12 16.58 -8.82
CA LEU A 160 14.36 17.44 -9.97
C LEU A 160 15.57 17.00 -10.76
N ILE A 161 15.48 17.08 -12.08
CA ILE A 161 16.59 16.93 -13.02
C ILE A 161 16.76 18.27 -13.75
N SER A 162 17.93 18.90 -13.62
CA SER A 162 18.26 20.13 -14.34
C SER A 162 19.14 19.83 -15.55
N VAL A 163 18.76 20.34 -16.72
CA VAL A 163 19.50 20.23 -17.98
C VAL A 163 19.53 21.59 -18.65
N ASN A 164 20.73 22.16 -18.85
CA ASN A 164 20.94 23.46 -19.51
C ASN A 164 20.03 24.60 -18.96
N GLY A 165 19.82 24.64 -17.65
CA GLY A 165 18.97 25.64 -16.98
C GLY A 165 17.46 25.34 -17.01
N ALA A 166 17.01 24.34 -17.77
CA ALA A 166 15.64 23.82 -17.67
C ALA A 166 15.54 22.81 -16.52
N GLU A 167 14.44 22.83 -15.78
CA GLU A 167 14.17 21.89 -14.69
C GLU A 167 13.01 20.96 -15.04
N PHE A 168 13.23 19.66 -14.87
CA PHE A 168 12.24 18.62 -15.04
C PHE A 168 11.95 17.99 -13.68
N SER A 169 10.70 18.11 -13.22
CA SER A 169 10.24 17.41 -12.02
C SER A 169 9.86 15.98 -12.38
N VAL A 170 10.44 15.02 -11.67
CA VAL A 170 9.91 13.67 -11.61
C VAL A 170 8.77 13.73 -10.59
N ASP A 171 7.54 13.79 -11.08
CA ASP A 171 6.33 13.90 -10.25
C ASP A 171 5.79 12.53 -9.83
N GLU A 172 4.77 12.53 -8.98
CA GLU A 172 4.09 11.30 -8.54
C GLU A 172 3.37 10.59 -9.68
N ALA A 173 2.86 11.39 -10.62
CA ALA A 173 2.35 10.90 -11.90
C ALA A 173 3.43 10.13 -12.70
N CYS A 174 4.71 10.42 -12.48
CA CYS A 174 5.85 9.75 -13.11
C CYS A 174 6.37 8.55 -12.30
N ALA A 175 6.30 8.62 -10.97
CA ALA A 175 6.94 7.66 -10.05
C ALA A 175 6.07 6.46 -9.64
N GLY A 176 4.87 6.33 -10.21
CA GLY A 176 4.33 5.00 -10.44
C GLY A 176 3.52 4.37 -9.33
N LEU A 177 2.82 5.08 -8.45
CA LEU A 177 1.82 4.42 -7.59
C LEU A 177 0.72 3.75 -8.45
N HIS A 178 0.06 4.57 -9.28
CA HIS A 178 -0.98 4.13 -10.19
C HIS A 178 -0.43 3.11 -11.20
N MET A 179 0.74 3.40 -11.77
CA MET A 179 1.37 2.51 -12.76
C MET A 179 1.81 1.18 -12.14
N LEU A 180 2.31 1.17 -10.90
CA LEU A 180 2.71 -0.04 -10.19
C LEU A 180 1.52 -0.93 -9.89
N ALA A 181 0.43 -0.34 -9.36
CA ALA A 181 -0.82 -1.06 -9.12
C ALA A 181 -1.36 -1.67 -10.42
N VAL A 182 -1.46 -0.88 -11.49
CA VAL A 182 -1.93 -1.36 -12.81
C VAL A 182 -1.01 -2.45 -13.37
N SER A 183 0.31 -2.31 -13.21
CA SER A 183 1.29 -3.32 -13.65
C SER A 183 1.09 -4.65 -12.92
N PHE A 184 0.93 -4.61 -11.59
CA PHE A 184 0.64 -5.81 -10.81
C PHE A 184 -0.73 -6.39 -11.13
N ILE A 185 -1.77 -5.58 -11.31
CA ILE A 185 -3.10 -6.05 -11.74
C ILE A 185 -2.98 -6.78 -13.08
N THR A 186 -2.22 -6.22 -14.01
CA THR A 186 -1.94 -6.84 -15.32
C THR A 186 -1.20 -8.16 -15.15
N GLY A 187 -0.17 -8.21 -14.28
CA GLY A 187 0.54 -9.45 -13.95
C GLY A 187 -0.38 -10.52 -13.36
N LEU A 188 -1.27 -10.16 -12.44
CA LEU A 188 -2.27 -11.07 -11.86
C LEU A 188 -3.28 -11.53 -12.90
N PHE A 189 -3.71 -10.66 -13.80
CA PHE A 189 -4.56 -11.02 -14.94
C PHE A 189 -3.86 -12.04 -15.84
N MET A 190 -2.57 -11.85 -16.17
CA MET A 190 -1.81 -12.81 -16.98
C MET A 190 -1.63 -14.16 -16.28
N ILE A 191 -1.37 -14.17 -14.97
CA ILE A 191 -1.35 -15.40 -14.17
C ILE A 191 -2.71 -16.10 -14.23
N ALA A 192 -3.79 -15.36 -14.00
CA ALA A 192 -5.14 -15.92 -14.05
C ALA A 192 -5.46 -16.47 -15.44
N HIS A 193 -5.15 -15.72 -16.49
CA HIS A 193 -5.33 -16.11 -17.89
C HIS A 193 -4.59 -17.41 -18.22
N TYR A 194 -3.32 -17.50 -17.84
CA TYR A 194 -2.52 -18.72 -17.98
C TYR A 194 -3.16 -19.92 -17.28
N GLN A 195 -3.62 -19.73 -16.04
CA GLN A 195 -4.29 -20.80 -15.28
C GLN A 195 -5.61 -21.24 -15.94
N GLN A 196 -6.28 -20.35 -16.68
CA GLN A 196 -7.47 -20.70 -17.45
C GLN A 196 -7.11 -21.54 -18.69
N GLN A 197 -6.14 -21.08 -19.47
CA GLN A 197 -5.74 -21.76 -20.71
C GLN A 197 -5.14 -23.15 -20.46
N THR A 198 -4.36 -23.28 -19.39
CA THR A 198 -3.67 -24.55 -19.08
C THR A 198 -4.45 -25.50 -18.18
N ALA A 199 -5.57 -25.04 -17.60
CA ALA A 199 -6.29 -25.70 -16.51
C ALA A 199 -5.41 -26.10 -15.30
N LYS A 200 -4.22 -25.49 -15.16
CA LYS A 200 -3.27 -25.75 -14.06
C LYS A 200 -3.23 -24.57 -13.10
N GLN A 201 -3.10 -24.85 -11.81
CA GLN A 201 -2.75 -23.81 -10.84
C GLN A 201 -1.24 -23.59 -10.85
N LEU A 202 -0.82 -22.32 -10.93
CA LEU A 202 0.58 -21.96 -10.78
C LEU A 202 0.99 -22.10 -9.31
N HIS A 203 2.17 -22.67 -9.08
CA HIS A 203 2.75 -22.74 -7.75
C HIS A 203 3.02 -21.32 -7.22
N LEU A 204 2.91 -21.12 -5.90
CA LEU A 204 3.07 -19.80 -5.27
C LEU A 204 4.39 -19.12 -5.62
N MET A 205 5.48 -19.89 -5.69
CA MET A 205 6.80 -19.35 -6.06
C MET A 205 6.83 -18.77 -7.48
N TRP A 206 6.14 -19.38 -8.44
CA TRP A 206 6.06 -18.84 -9.80
C TRP A 206 5.19 -17.58 -9.85
N MET A 207 4.13 -17.51 -9.05
CA MET A 207 3.33 -16.29 -8.93
C MET A 207 4.17 -15.14 -8.34
N VAL A 208 4.93 -15.42 -7.28
CA VAL A 208 5.85 -14.44 -6.68
C VAL A 208 6.92 -14.03 -7.69
N LEU A 209 7.50 -14.96 -8.45
CA LEU A 209 8.50 -14.65 -9.47
C LEU A 209 7.94 -13.71 -10.54
N VAL A 210 6.73 -13.96 -11.04
CA VAL A 210 6.06 -13.08 -12.02
C VAL A 210 5.85 -11.70 -11.41
N LEU A 211 5.40 -11.59 -10.16
CA LEU A 211 5.23 -10.30 -9.49
C LEU A 211 6.58 -9.57 -9.31
N VAL A 212 7.65 -10.25 -8.90
CA VAL A 212 8.98 -9.65 -8.79
C VAL A 212 9.48 -9.16 -10.15
N LEU A 213 9.24 -9.94 -11.21
CA LEU A 213 9.55 -9.50 -12.57
C LEU A 213 8.73 -8.28 -12.97
N THR A 214 7.41 -8.28 -12.73
CA THR A 214 6.53 -7.13 -12.99
C THR A 214 7.02 -5.89 -12.26
N PHE A 215 7.45 -6.01 -11.00
CA PHE A 215 8.02 -4.91 -10.22
C PHE A 215 9.31 -4.37 -10.87
N THR A 216 10.20 -5.27 -11.29
CA THR A 216 11.47 -4.91 -11.95
C THR A 216 11.23 -4.22 -13.29
N LEU A 217 10.33 -4.76 -14.11
CA LEU A 217 9.91 -4.16 -15.38
C LEU A 217 9.27 -2.78 -15.16
N ASN A 218 8.49 -2.60 -14.09
CA ASN A 218 7.89 -1.31 -13.76
C ASN A 218 8.96 -0.26 -13.38
N ILE A 219 9.98 -0.63 -12.60
CA ILE A 219 11.11 0.25 -12.28
C ILE A 219 11.83 0.67 -13.57
N ALA A 220 12.15 -0.30 -14.44
CA ALA A 220 12.80 -0.02 -15.72
C ALA A 220 11.94 0.87 -16.63
N CYS A 221 10.63 0.59 -16.72
CA CYS A 221 9.66 1.39 -17.44
C CYS A 221 9.64 2.85 -16.96
N ASN A 222 9.62 3.06 -15.63
CA ASN A 222 9.65 4.41 -15.06
C ASN A 222 10.98 5.13 -15.35
N LEU A 223 12.11 4.43 -15.31
CA LEU A 223 13.41 5.01 -15.67
C LEU A 223 13.43 5.44 -17.15
N CYS A 224 13.03 4.55 -18.07
CA CYS A 224 12.94 4.85 -19.49
C CYS A 224 12.01 6.04 -19.74
N ARG A 225 10.85 6.08 -19.07
CA ARG A 225 9.91 7.20 -19.15
C ARG A 225 10.58 8.52 -18.74
N ILE A 226 11.28 8.56 -17.61
CA ILE A 226 11.97 9.78 -17.15
C ILE A 226 13.00 10.24 -18.19
N LEU A 227 13.80 9.32 -18.73
CA LEU A 227 14.78 9.65 -19.77
C LEU A 227 14.11 10.24 -21.01
N LEU A 228 13.04 9.63 -21.51
CA LEU A 228 12.29 10.13 -22.66
C LEU A 228 11.71 11.53 -22.40
N LEU A 229 11.10 11.75 -21.23
CA LEU A 229 10.52 13.04 -20.88
C LEU A 229 11.59 14.15 -20.86
N VAL A 230 12.78 13.87 -20.30
CA VAL A 230 13.87 14.86 -20.23
C VAL A 230 14.50 15.09 -21.61
N ILE A 231 14.79 14.03 -22.37
CA ILE A 231 15.42 14.12 -23.71
C ILE A 231 14.52 14.89 -24.68
N PHE A 232 13.22 14.56 -24.70
CA PHE A 232 12.24 15.22 -25.56
C PHE A 232 11.68 16.51 -24.97
N LYS A 233 12.17 16.95 -23.80
CA LYS A 233 11.75 18.17 -23.09
C LYS A 233 10.23 18.25 -22.89
N ILE A 234 9.60 17.12 -22.56
CA ILE A 234 8.16 17.02 -22.33
C ILE A 234 7.88 17.42 -20.88
N GLY A 235 7.26 18.59 -20.70
CA GLY A 235 6.90 19.12 -19.39
C GLY A 235 5.72 18.36 -18.75
N ALA A 236 5.66 18.42 -17.41
CA ALA A 236 4.53 17.91 -16.64
C ALA A 236 3.23 18.64 -17.00
N GLY A 237 2.11 17.91 -17.04
CA GLY A 237 0.78 18.44 -17.36
C GLY A 237 0.48 18.60 -18.86
N THR A 238 1.40 18.22 -19.75
CA THR A 238 1.12 18.15 -21.20
C THR A 238 0.46 16.81 -21.56
N PRO A 239 -0.45 16.74 -22.54
CA PRO A 239 -1.03 15.46 -22.96
C PRO A 239 0.03 14.44 -23.40
N MET A 240 1.12 14.91 -24.02
CA MET A 240 2.24 14.06 -24.43
C MET A 240 2.90 13.34 -23.26
N HIS A 241 2.94 13.96 -22.08
CA HIS A 241 3.47 13.34 -20.88
C HIS A 241 2.72 12.05 -20.51
N ASP A 242 1.40 12.07 -20.61
CA ASP A 242 0.54 10.94 -20.23
C ASP A 242 0.55 9.86 -21.32
N VAL A 243 0.55 10.27 -22.59
CA VAL A 243 0.71 9.35 -23.73
C VAL A 243 2.05 8.61 -23.66
N THR A 244 3.16 9.32 -23.41
CA THR A 244 4.48 8.68 -23.21
C THR A 244 4.43 7.68 -22.06
N GLY A 245 3.74 8.00 -20.96
CA GLY A 245 3.54 7.08 -19.85
C GLY A 245 2.81 5.79 -20.23
N ILE A 246 1.70 5.90 -20.97
CA ILE A 246 0.92 4.73 -21.44
C ILE A 246 1.76 3.89 -22.41
N VAL A 247 2.44 4.52 -23.37
CA VAL A 247 3.30 3.81 -24.33
C VAL A 247 4.41 3.06 -23.60
N CYS A 248 5.08 3.70 -22.63
CA CYS A 248 6.10 3.04 -21.83
C CYS A 248 5.53 1.83 -21.07
N LEU A 249 4.35 1.95 -20.47
CA LEU A 249 3.70 0.83 -19.78
C LEU A 249 3.44 -0.34 -20.73
N LEU A 250 2.88 -0.07 -21.91
CA LEU A 250 2.57 -1.10 -22.90
C LEU A 250 3.85 -1.79 -23.41
N VAL A 251 4.88 -1.01 -23.73
CA VAL A 251 6.12 -1.51 -24.33
C VAL A 251 7.03 -2.19 -23.31
N TYR A 252 7.21 -1.62 -22.11
CA TYR A 252 8.18 -2.10 -21.14
C TYR A 252 7.60 -3.03 -20.07
N VAL A 253 6.28 -3.08 -19.90
CA VAL A 253 5.64 -3.98 -18.92
C VAL A 253 4.74 -5.00 -19.62
N VAL A 254 3.74 -4.54 -20.38
CA VAL A 254 2.74 -5.45 -20.96
C VAL A 254 3.36 -6.38 -22.00
N LEU A 255 4.11 -5.84 -22.96
CA LEU A 255 4.71 -6.63 -24.04
C LEU A 255 5.69 -7.71 -23.51
N PRO A 256 6.62 -7.44 -22.58
CA PRO A 256 7.47 -8.48 -22.00
C PRO A 256 6.68 -9.55 -21.23
N LEU A 257 5.61 -9.16 -20.51
CA LEU A 257 4.76 -10.13 -19.81
C LEU A 257 3.99 -11.02 -20.79
N LEU A 258 3.52 -10.48 -21.92
CA LEU A 258 2.92 -11.26 -23.01
C LEU A 258 3.92 -12.22 -23.66
N GLY A 259 5.15 -11.75 -23.90
CA GLY A 259 6.24 -12.58 -24.41
C GLY A 259 6.58 -13.74 -23.47
N LEU A 260 6.67 -13.47 -22.16
CA LEU A 260 6.86 -14.50 -21.14
C LEU A 260 5.72 -15.51 -21.13
N HIS A 261 4.47 -15.03 -21.18
CA HIS A 261 3.29 -15.89 -21.25
C HIS A 261 3.36 -16.84 -22.45
N ALA A 262 3.71 -16.32 -23.63
CA ALA A 262 3.87 -17.13 -24.84
C ALA A 262 5.01 -18.16 -24.71
N LEU A 263 6.15 -17.78 -24.13
CA LEU A 263 7.29 -18.69 -23.92
C LEU A 263 6.94 -19.83 -22.94
N VAL A 264 6.28 -19.49 -21.83
CA VAL A 264 5.90 -20.46 -20.79
C VAL A 264 4.83 -21.42 -21.32
N LEU A 265 3.83 -20.93 -22.04
CA LEU A 265 2.82 -21.79 -22.67
C LEU A 265 3.43 -22.75 -23.70
N LYS A 266 4.31 -22.25 -24.57
CA LYS A 266 5.00 -23.07 -25.59
C LYS A 266 5.90 -24.17 -25.03
N ARG A 267 6.40 -24.03 -23.79
CA ARG A 267 7.23 -25.07 -23.15
C ARG A 267 6.42 -26.11 -22.38
N THR A 268 5.13 -25.87 -22.12
CA THR A 268 4.27 -26.80 -21.40
C THR A 268 3.48 -27.71 -22.36
N ASP A 269 4.18 -28.61 -23.06
CA ASP A 269 3.61 -29.51 -24.09
C ASP A 269 2.77 -30.70 -23.55
N LYS A 270 2.49 -30.78 -22.25
CA LYS A 270 1.58 -31.79 -21.72
C LYS A 270 0.60 -31.19 -20.72
N PRO A 271 -0.71 -31.14 -21.03
CA PRO A 271 -1.70 -30.85 -20.02
C PRO A 271 -1.66 -31.97 -18.98
N TYR A 272 -1.16 -31.65 -17.79
CA TYR A 272 -1.44 -32.46 -16.62
C TYR A 272 -2.88 -32.15 -16.23
N ILE A 273 -3.78 -33.05 -16.61
CA ILE A 273 -5.16 -33.05 -16.16
C ILE A 273 -5.12 -33.52 -14.70
N ASP A 274 -5.27 -32.60 -13.74
CA ASP A 274 -5.55 -33.02 -12.36
C ASP A 274 -6.94 -33.66 -12.36
N THR A 275 -7.00 -34.98 -12.31
CA THR A 275 -8.24 -35.79 -12.32
C THR A 275 -9.19 -35.42 -11.18
N ARG A 276 -8.70 -34.69 -10.15
CA ARG A 276 -9.52 -34.10 -9.09
C ARG A 276 -10.29 -32.84 -9.48
N PHE A 277 -10.05 -32.27 -10.68
CA PHE A 277 -10.87 -31.18 -11.23
C PHE A 277 -12.12 -31.69 -11.97
N HIS A 278 -12.12 -32.95 -12.43
CA HIS A 278 -13.26 -33.58 -13.09
C HIS A 278 -14.01 -34.58 -12.19
N SER A 279 -13.58 -34.78 -10.95
CA SER A 279 -14.34 -35.58 -9.99
C SER A 279 -15.66 -34.87 -9.73
N ALA A 280 -16.76 -35.51 -10.15
CA ALA A 280 -18.12 -34.99 -10.11
C ALA A 280 -18.38 -34.07 -8.91
N VAL A 281 -18.78 -32.83 -9.21
CA VAL A 281 -19.30 -31.86 -8.25
C VAL A 281 -20.43 -32.54 -7.50
N ARG A 282 -20.16 -33.08 -6.31
CA ARG A 282 -21.24 -33.38 -5.38
C ARG A 282 -21.83 -32.04 -5.00
N LEU A 283 -23.05 -31.80 -5.46
CA LEU A 283 -23.95 -30.78 -4.93
C LEU A 283 -24.30 -31.18 -3.50
N VAL A 284 -23.31 -31.12 -2.61
CA VAL A 284 -23.58 -31.15 -1.18
C VAL A 284 -24.26 -29.82 -0.87
N PRO A 285 -25.39 -29.80 -0.15
CA PRO A 285 -25.97 -28.55 0.35
C PRO A 285 -24.88 -27.73 1.07
N ASP A 286 -25.02 -26.40 1.04
CA ASP A 286 -24.06 -25.47 1.66
C ASP A 286 -24.03 -25.67 3.19
N GLU A 287 -23.27 -26.66 3.66
CA GLU A 287 -23.03 -26.90 5.08
C GLU A 287 -21.76 -26.18 5.51
N LEU A 288 -21.92 -25.11 6.29
CA LEU A 288 -20.80 -24.39 6.87
C LEU A 288 -20.06 -25.27 7.87
N ARG A 289 -18.80 -25.57 7.56
CA ARG A 289 -17.92 -26.27 8.49
C ARG A 289 -17.37 -25.34 9.55
N PHE A 290 -17.28 -25.86 10.78
CA PHE A 290 -16.85 -25.12 11.98
C PHE A 290 -17.66 -23.83 12.23
N PRO A 291 -19.01 -23.92 12.30
CA PRO A 291 -19.87 -22.75 12.42
C PRO A 291 -19.55 -21.89 13.65
N VAL A 292 -19.14 -22.53 14.76
CA VAL A 292 -18.75 -21.85 16.00
C VAL A 292 -17.54 -20.94 15.79
N ILE A 293 -16.52 -21.38 15.02
CA ILE A 293 -15.33 -20.56 14.76
C ILE A 293 -15.72 -19.29 14.00
N HIS A 294 -16.58 -19.41 12.99
CA HIS A 294 -17.03 -18.27 12.20
C HIS A 294 -17.90 -17.31 13.01
N LEU A 295 -18.73 -17.83 13.91
CA LEU A 295 -19.52 -17.00 14.83
C LEU A 295 -18.62 -16.21 15.79
N VAL A 296 -17.59 -16.87 16.35
CA VAL A 296 -16.58 -16.22 17.20
C VAL A 296 -15.83 -15.13 16.42
N PHE A 297 -15.38 -15.42 15.20
CA PHE A 297 -14.71 -14.44 14.35
C PHE A 297 -15.61 -13.26 14.01
N ALA A 298 -16.88 -13.52 13.67
CA ALA A 298 -17.86 -12.46 13.43
C ALA A 298 -18.06 -11.56 14.67
N GLY A 299 -18.17 -12.15 15.87
CA GLY A 299 -18.26 -11.41 17.13
C GLY A 299 -17.01 -10.56 17.42
N LEU A 300 -15.81 -11.13 17.22
CA LEU A 300 -14.54 -10.41 17.39
C LEU A 300 -14.39 -9.26 16.39
N LEU A 301 -14.78 -9.47 15.13
CA LEU A 301 -14.74 -8.42 14.11
C LEU A 301 -15.71 -7.28 14.42
N LEU A 302 -16.91 -7.58 14.93
CA LEU A 302 -17.83 -6.55 15.44
C LEU A 302 -17.22 -5.79 16.62
N PHE A 303 -16.64 -6.50 17.59
CA PHE A 303 -15.96 -5.89 18.73
C PHE A 303 -14.86 -4.92 18.26
N ILE A 304 -14.00 -5.35 17.33
CA ILE A 304 -12.97 -4.48 16.74
C ILE A 304 -13.61 -3.27 16.05
N MET A 305 -14.65 -3.48 15.24
CA MET A 305 -15.34 -2.42 14.51
C MET A 305 -15.92 -1.32 15.43
N PHE A 306 -16.48 -1.70 16.58
CA PHE A 306 -17.00 -0.74 17.56
C PHE A 306 -15.90 -0.07 18.37
N ASN A 307 -14.70 -0.67 18.45
CA ASN A 307 -13.54 -0.14 19.18
C ASN A 307 -12.48 0.48 18.27
N ILE A 308 -12.80 0.79 17.01
CA ILE A 308 -11.86 1.44 16.09
C ILE A 308 -11.40 2.77 16.69
N LYS A 309 -10.08 2.94 16.79
CA LYS A 309 -9.43 4.16 17.22
C LYS A 309 -8.88 4.90 16.01
N THR A 310 -9.26 6.17 15.88
CA THR A 310 -8.57 7.10 14.96
C THR A 310 -7.24 7.52 15.58
N ALA A 311 -6.19 7.83 14.80
CA ALA A 311 -4.92 8.28 15.38
C ALA A 311 -5.06 9.50 16.30
N ASN A 312 -6.06 10.36 16.05
CA ASN A 312 -6.42 11.48 16.92
C ASN A 312 -6.73 11.05 18.36
N SER A 313 -7.32 9.86 18.55
CA SER A 313 -7.63 9.29 19.89
C SER A 313 -6.43 8.59 20.54
N LEU A 314 -5.45 8.14 19.73
CA LEU A 314 -4.22 7.49 20.19
C LEU A 314 -3.12 8.52 20.55
N ALA A 315 -3.28 9.77 20.12
CA ALA A 315 -2.33 10.84 20.38
C ALA A 315 -2.39 11.38 21.83
N ASN A 316 -3.46 11.16 22.60
CA ASN A 316 -3.60 11.79 23.90
C ASN A 316 -3.07 10.97 25.08
N GLN A 317 -1.95 11.43 25.66
CA GLN A 317 -1.84 11.85 27.08
C GLN A 317 -0.47 12.47 27.47
N SER A 318 0.58 12.38 26.64
CA SER A 318 1.92 12.94 26.97
C SER A 318 2.34 14.22 26.21
N GLN A 319 1.43 14.84 25.45
CA GLN A 319 1.77 15.85 24.43
C GLN A 319 1.77 17.32 24.92
N SER A 320 1.51 17.59 26.19
CA SER A 320 1.38 18.95 26.72
C SER A 320 2.70 19.71 26.87
N ASN A 321 3.84 19.04 26.91
CA ASN A 321 5.05 19.66 27.48
C ASN A 321 6.11 20.11 26.45
N ILE A 322 5.86 19.93 25.16
CA ILE A 322 6.75 20.50 24.12
C ILE A 322 6.48 22.00 24.04
N SER A 323 7.50 22.83 24.27
CA SER A 323 7.46 24.29 24.12
C SER A 323 8.61 24.78 23.25
N LEU A 324 8.34 25.73 22.35
CA LEU A 324 9.35 26.43 21.57
C LEU A 324 9.38 27.91 21.98
N ASN A 325 10.55 28.39 22.40
CA ASN A 325 10.71 29.77 22.85
C ASN A 325 10.37 30.75 21.73
N GLY A 326 9.53 31.74 22.03
CA GLY A 326 9.10 32.76 21.08
C GLY A 326 8.05 32.30 20.05
N TYR A 327 7.40 31.17 20.29
CA TYR A 327 6.27 30.67 19.49
C TYR A 327 4.98 30.66 20.30
N GLN A 328 3.88 31.01 19.64
CA GLN A 328 2.53 30.75 20.15
C GLN A 328 2.17 29.28 19.87
N LYS A 329 1.82 28.54 20.92
CA LYS A 329 1.46 27.12 20.83
C LYS A 329 -0.05 26.97 20.72
N LYS A 330 -0.51 26.18 19.75
CA LYS A 330 -1.89 25.73 19.60
C LYS A 330 -1.91 24.21 19.39
N ILE A 331 -2.74 23.49 20.14
CA ILE A 331 -2.95 22.06 19.95
C ILE A 331 -4.22 21.89 19.12
N LEU A 332 -4.12 21.16 18.00
CA LEU A 332 -5.26 20.86 17.13
C LEU A 332 -5.99 19.62 17.63
N GLU A 333 -7.26 19.47 17.25
CA GLU A 333 -8.09 18.30 17.59
C GLU A 333 -7.49 16.96 17.15
N SER A 334 -6.58 16.99 16.17
CA SER A 334 -5.83 15.84 15.69
C SER A 334 -4.64 15.42 16.55
N GLY A 335 -4.36 16.12 17.65
CA GLY A 335 -3.15 15.95 18.46
C GLY A 335 -1.89 16.56 17.84
N VAL A 336 -2.02 17.24 16.69
CA VAL A 336 -0.93 18.00 16.08
C VAL A 336 -0.68 19.27 16.86
N ILE A 337 0.57 19.51 17.23
CA ILE A 337 0.99 20.75 17.91
C ILE A 337 1.45 21.73 16.84
N GLN A 338 0.78 22.88 16.75
CA GLN A 338 1.15 24.00 15.90
C GLN A 338 1.88 25.04 16.76
N PHE A 339 3.04 25.46 16.27
CA PHE A 339 3.80 26.58 16.80
C PHE A 339 3.86 27.68 15.75
N GLU A 340 3.36 28.87 16.10
CA GLU A 340 3.28 30.01 15.20
C GLU A 340 4.14 31.19 15.67
N LYS A 341 4.83 31.80 14.71
CA LYS A 341 5.59 33.03 14.84
C LYS A 341 5.46 33.81 13.53
N ALA A 342 5.65 35.13 13.54
CA ALA A 342 5.57 35.96 12.34
C ALA A 342 6.32 35.34 11.14
N GLY A 343 5.57 34.97 10.09
CA GLY A 343 6.09 34.41 8.84
C GLY A 343 6.58 32.95 8.90
N VAL A 344 6.42 32.24 10.02
CA VAL A 344 6.94 30.88 10.23
C VAL A 344 5.96 30.02 11.03
N LEU A 345 5.68 28.82 10.51
CA LEU A 345 4.84 27.82 11.17
C LEU A 345 5.63 26.53 11.38
N VAL A 346 5.61 25.99 12.59
CA VAL A 346 6.19 24.67 12.89
C VAL A 346 5.09 23.75 13.39
N TYR A 347 4.89 22.63 12.68
CA TYR A 347 4.01 21.56 13.11
C TYR A 347 4.83 20.40 13.67
N VAL A 348 4.42 19.92 14.84
CA VAL A 348 4.97 18.74 15.50
C VAL A 348 3.86 17.70 15.53
N LYS A 349 4.02 16.65 14.72
CA LYS A 349 2.99 15.62 14.51
C LYS A 349 3.44 14.29 15.14
N PRO A 350 2.73 13.76 16.14
CA PRO A 350 3.10 12.49 16.77
C PRO A 350 2.99 11.35 15.75
N SER A 351 4.09 10.64 15.51
CA SER A 351 4.13 9.59 14.49
C SER A 351 4.12 8.20 15.14
N LEU A 352 3.05 7.46 14.91
CA LEU A 352 2.98 6.04 15.27
C LEU A 352 3.75 5.20 14.24
N PHE A 353 4.60 4.29 14.69
CA PHE A 353 5.46 3.51 13.78
C PHE A 353 4.66 2.64 12.80
N TYR A 354 3.45 2.23 13.19
CA TYR A 354 2.51 1.46 12.37
C TYR A 354 1.47 2.32 11.64
N GLY A 355 1.52 3.64 11.81
CA GLY A 355 0.58 4.59 11.21
C GLY A 355 1.09 5.20 9.90
N PRO A 356 0.26 5.28 8.84
CA PRO A 356 0.56 6.07 7.65
C PRO A 356 0.19 7.57 7.80
N GLU A 357 -0.57 7.93 8.84
CA GLU A 357 -1.44 9.12 8.90
C GLU A 357 -0.76 10.50 8.94
N HIS A 358 0.58 10.55 8.91
CA HIS A 358 1.29 11.83 8.95
C HIS A 358 2.32 12.03 7.84
N ASP A 359 2.39 11.17 6.81
CA ASP A 359 3.30 11.48 5.70
C ASP A 359 2.99 12.89 5.15
N PRO A 360 3.97 13.83 5.18
CA PRO A 360 3.74 15.19 4.72
C PRO A 360 3.18 15.23 3.29
N MET A 361 3.61 14.29 2.44
CA MET A 361 3.15 14.19 1.05
C MET A 361 1.63 14.01 0.98
N ILE A 362 1.09 13.14 1.82
CA ILE A 362 -0.35 12.83 1.88
C ILE A 362 -1.13 14.01 2.48
N CYS A 363 -0.66 14.60 3.58
CA CYS A 363 -1.39 15.68 4.25
C CYS A 363 -1.49 16.96 3.40
N TRP A 364 -0.40 17.32 2.73
CA TRP A 364 -0.35 18.54 1.92
C TRP A 364 -1.13 18.39 0.61
N GLN A 365 -1.05 17.23 -0.05
CA GLN A 365 -1.92 16.91 -1.18
C GLN A 365 -3.40 16.93 -0.79
N GLY A 366 -3.76 16.33 0.35
CA GLY A 366 -5.11 16.38 0.88
C GLY A 366 -5.61 17.80 1.18
N SER A 367 -4.69 18.74 1.41
CA SER A 367 -4.99 20.17 1.61
C SER A 367 -4.99 20.98 0.30
N GLY A 368 -4.77 20.33 -0.84
CA GLY A 368 -4.76 20.92 -2.18
C GLY A 368 -3.42 21.55 -2.59
N TYR A 369 -2.32 21.26 -1.89
CA TYR A 369 -0.99 21.71 -2.30
C TYR A 369 -0.35 20.69 -3.26
N VAL A 370 0.34 21.22 -4.27
CA VAL A 370 1.18 20.43 -5.17
C VAL A 370 2.64 20.62 -4.78
N PHE A 371 3.40 19.52 -4.75
CA PHE A 371 4.84 19.56 -4.55
C PHE A 371 5.52 19.81 -5.89
N GLY A 372 6.37 20.83 -5.96
CA GLY A 372 7.23 21.02 -7.13
C GLY A 372 8.63 20.48 -6.88
N LYS A 373 9.37 21.14 -5.99
CA LYS A 373 10.83 21.06 -5.91
C LYS A 373 11.29 20.43 -4.61
N ILE A 374 11.35 19.10 -4.53
CA ILE A 374 11.80 18.41 -3.31
C ILE A 374 13.30 18.16 -3.39
N LYS A 375 14.04 18.60 -2.37
CA LYS A 375 15.48 18.42 -2.22
C LYS A 375 15.78 17.70 -0.91
N LYS A 376 16.81 16.86 -0.92
CA LYS A 376 17.44 16.32 0.29
C LYS A 376 18.63 17.22 0.65
N GLN A 377 18.71 17.67 1.90
CA GLN A 377 19.79 18.55 2.35
C GLN A 377 20.29 18.19 3.75
N LEU A 378 21.56 18.48 4.02
CA LEU A 378 22.16 18.41 5.36
C LEU A 378 22.27 19.83 5.92
N VAL A 379 21.56 20.12 7.00
CA VAL A 379 21.52 21.47 7.59
C VAL A 379 21.77 21.33 9.08
N ALA A 380 22.77 22.03 9.64
CA ALA A 380 23.10 21.94 11.07
C ALA A 380 23.21 20.48 11.61
N GLY A 381 23.88 19.62 10.85
CA GLY A 381 24.13 18.22 11.21
C GLY A 381 22.91 17.28 11.14
N ARG A 382 21.77 17.72 10.61
CA ARG A 382 20.58 16.88 10.39
C ARG A 382 20.22 16.80 8.92
N GLU A 383 19.88 15.60 8.47
CA GLU A 383 19.28 15.42 7.15
C GLU A 383 17.81 15.86 7.19
N VAL A 384 17.40 16.64 6.21
CA VAL A 384 16.02 17.10 6.05
C VAL A 384 15.59 16.99 4.59
N TYR A 385 14.31 16.73 4.40
CA TYR A 385 13.68 17.04 3.12
C TYR A 385 13.22 18.49 3.14
N SER A 386 13.33 19.16 2.00
CA SER A 386 12.76 20.48 1.79
C SER A 386 12.01 20.53 0.48
N GLY A 387 10.91 21.27 0.43
CA GLY A 387 10.03 21.37 -0.72
C GLY A 387 9.48 22.77 -0.90
N VAL A 388 9.09 23.09 -2.13
CA VAL A 388 8.20 24.21 -2.41
C VAL A 388 6.80 23.66 -2.64
N LEU A 389 5.87 24.10 -1.80
CA LEU A 389 4.44 23.80 -1.90
C LEU A 389 3.76 24.95 -2.62
N MET A 390 2.95 24.63 -3.63
CA MET A 390 2.21 25.62 -4.40
C MET A 390 0.71 25.31 -4.33
N LYS A 391 -0.09 26.36 -4.07
CA LYS A 391 -1.55 26.30 -4.15
C LYS A 391 -2.06 27.63 -4.69
N ALA A 392 -2.57 27.63 -5.93
CA ALA A 392 -2.93 28.85 -6.65
C ALA A 392 -1.76 29.87 -6.69
N LYS A 393 -1.90 31.01 -5.99
CA LYS A 393 -0.85 32.04 -5.88
C LYS A 393 0.04 31.88 -4.64
N ASP A 394 -0.33 30.99 -3.72
CA ASP A 394 0.40 30.78 -2.48
C ASP A 394 1.61 29.87 -2.73
N LYS A 395 2.77 30.34 -2.25
CA LYS A 395 4.04 29.62 -2.30
C LYS A 395 4.58 29.49 -0.89
N ILE A 396 4.74 28.25 -0.43
CA ILE A 396 5.26 27.95 0.90
C ILE A 396 6.55 27.15 0.75
N TYR A 397 7.58 27.57 1.48
CA TYR A 397 8.82 26.83 1.60
C TYR A 397 8.73 25.95 2.84
N ALA A 398 8.88 24.65 2.66
CA ALA A 398 8.70 23.65 3.71
C ALA A 398 9.95 22.81 3.92
N ALA A 399 10.21 22.38 5.15
CA ALA A 399 11.20 21.38 5.48
C ALA A 399 10.66 20.39 6.52
N TRP A 400 11.00 19.11 6.39
CA TRP A 400 10.50 18.08 7.29
C TRP A 400 11.48 16.94 7.54
N TRP A 401 11.39 16.35 8.73
CA TRP A 401 12.16 15.19 9.20
C TRP A 401 11.48 14.54 10.42
N PHE A 402 11.87 13.32 10.76
CA PHE A 402 11.46 12.65 11.99
C PHE A 402 12.47 12.91 13.11
N ASP A 403 11.99 13.22 14.31
CA ASP A 403 12.78 13.52 15.50
C ASP A 403 12.18 12.84 16.75
N ASN A 404 13.02 12.23 17.58
CA ASN A 404 12.63 11.76 18.92
C ASN A 404 13.51 12.40 20.03
N GLY A 405 14.26 13.45 19.68
CA GLY A 405 15.21 14.13 20.55
C GLY A 405 16.63 13.59 20.38
N SER A 406 16.80 12.27 20.35
CA SER A 406 18.10 11.59 20.19
C SER A 406 18.47 11.32 18.72
N LEU A 407 17.51 10.86 17.93
CA LEU A 407 17.68 10.51 16.52
C LEU A 407 16.87 11.49 15.66
N LYS A 408 17.54 12.04 14.65
CA LYS A 408 16.93 12.82 13.57
C LYS A 408 17.15 12.07 12.27
N THR A 409 16.09 11.80 11.53
CA THR A 409 16.22 11.10 10.25
C THR A 409 15.05 11.39 9.32
N ILE A 410 15.32 11.30 8.03
CA ILE A 410 14.31 11.29 6.98
C ILE A 410 13.99 9.87 6.51
N ASN A 411 14.73 8.86 6.99
CA ASN A 411 14.60 7.48 6.56
C ASN A 411 13.38 6.82 7.24
N GLN A 412 12.38 6.47 6.43
CA GLN A 412 11.10 5.91 6.88
C GLN A 412 11.24 4.60 7.67
N PHE A 413 12.20 3.74 7.30
CA PHE A 413 12.44 2.47 7.98
C PHE A 413 13.17 2.71 9.30
N LYS A 414 14.21 3.56 9.29
CA LYS A 414 15.06 3.81 10.46
C LYS A 414 14.25 4.34 11.65
N TRP A 415 13.41 5.35 11.44
CA TRP A 415 12.63 5.90 12.57
C TRP A 415 11.55 4.93 13.04
N ARG A 416 10.90 4.18 12.14
CA ARG A 416 9.88 3.17 12.50
C ARG A 416 10.48 2.04 13.30
N TRP A 417 11.62 1.55 12.86
CA TRP A 417 12.36 0.50 13.55
C TRP A 417 12.75 0.96 14.95
N GLU A 418 13.37 2.13 15.08
CA GLU A 418 13.74 2.71 16.37
C GLU A 418 12.52 2.94 17.27
N ALA A 419 11.41 3.45 16.73
CA ALA A 419 10.18 3.65 17.48
C ALA A 419 9.59 2.32 18.00
N ALA A 420 9.61 1.27 17.18
CA ALA A 420 9.10 -0.04 17.53
C ALA A 420 9.97 -0.77 18.57
N THR A 421 11.30 -0.64 18.49
CA THR A 421 12.24 -1.35 19.38
C THR A 421 12.50 -0.60 20.69
N SER A 422 12.61 0.73 20.64
CA SER A 422 12.90 1.54 21.83
C SER A 422 11.66 1.97 22.61
N GLY A 423 10.46 1.84 22.02
CA GLY A 423 9.22 2.37 22.57
C GLY A 423 9.17 3.90 22.63
N LYS A 424 10.17 4.61 22.11
CA LYS A 424 10.22 6.08 22.12
C LYS A 424 9.30 6.66 21.04
N GLN A 425 8.54 7.68 21.44
CA GLN A 425 7.68 8.43 20.54
C GLN A 425 8.52 9.24 19.55
N PHE A 426 8.24 9.09 18.26
CA PHE A 426 8.74 9.97 17.21
C PHE A 426 7.74 11.06 16.87
N TYR A 427 8.27 12.20 16.45
CA TYR A 427 7.50 13.30 15.89
C TYR A 427 7.99 13.58 14.49
N LEU A 428 7.05 13.73 13.57
CA LEU A 428 7.32 14.36 12.30
C LEU A 428 7.30 15.88 12.52
N ILE A 429 8.44 16.50 12.28
CA ILE A 429 8.61 17.94 12.37
C ILE A 429 8.44 18.52 10.98
N ASN A 430 7.67 19.60 10.89
CA ASN A 430 7.36 20.25 9.64
C ASN A 430 7.44 21.76 9.82
N VAL A 431 8.43 22.39 9.21
CA VAL A 431 8.69 23.82 9.26
C VAL A 431 8.25 24.44 7.95
N ASN A 432 7.40 25.45 8.00
CA ASN A 432 6.92 26.21 6.85
C ASN A 432 7.31 27.69 7.02
N ALA A 433 7.73 28.33 5.94
CA ALA A 433 8.07 29.74 5.92
C ALA A 433 7.70 30.39 4.58
N ALA A 434 7.56 31.73 4.60
CA ALA A 434 7.24 32.52 3.41
C ALA A 434 8.43 32.66 2.43
N SER A 435 9.67 32.46 2.90
CA SER A 435 10.87 32.51 2.07
C SER A 435 11.86 31.41 2.43
N GLU A 436 12.71 31.04 1.46
CA GLU A 436 13.75 30.03 1.65
C GLU A 436 14.76 30.42 2.74
N ALA A 437 15.17 31.69 2.77
CA ALA A 437 16.07 32.19 3.81
C ALA A 437 15.47 32.08 5.21
N ALA A 438 14.18 32.42 5.37
CA ALA A 438 13.48 32.29 6.65
C ALA A 438 13.33 30.82 7.07
N LEU A 439 13.05 29.92 6.12
CA LEU A 439 13.00 28.48 6.36
C LEU A 439 14.33 27.99 6.95
N TRP A 440 15.44 28.29 6.29
CA TRP A 440 16.75 27.80 6.71
C TRP A 440 17.24 28.41 8.01
N ALA A 441 16.97 29.70 8.24
CA ALA A 441 17.23 30.33 9.53
C ALA A 441 16.50 29.59 10.66
N GLN A 442 15.26 29.17 10.43
CA GLN A 442 14.49 28.47 11.44
C GLN A 442 14.94 27.02 11.64
N VAL A 443 15.15 26.27 10.56
CA VAL A 443 15.58 24.85 10.65
C VAL A 443 16.89 24.73 11.42
N LYS A 444 17.84 25.66 11.23
CA LYS A 444 19.11 25.69 11.96
C LYS A 444 18.94 25.95 13.46
N ARG A 445 17.97 26.79 13.84
CA ARG A 445 17.74 27.20 15.23
C ARG A 445 16.82 26.24 16.00
N LEU A 446 16.10 25.35 15.31
CA LEU A 446 15.14 24.48 15.97
C LEU A 446 15.85 23.47 16.90
N PRO A 447 15.58 23.47 18.21
CA PRO A 447 16.15 22.50 19.12
C PRO A 447 15.62 21.08 18.83
N PRO A 448 16.30 20.04 19.36
CA PRO A 448 15.74 18.68 19.38
C PRO A 448 14.37 18.66 20.04
N ILE A 449 13.39 18.04 19.39
CA ILE A 449 12.07 17.85 20.00
C ILE A 449 12.13 16.67 20.94
N ARG A 450 12.10 16.95 22.25
CA ARG A 450 12.07 15.94 23.30
C ARG A 450 10.67 15.91 23.91
N PRO A 451 10.05 14.74 24.10
CA PRO A 451 9.03 14.63 25.12
C PRO A 451 9.74 14.96 26.45
N SER A 452 9.24 15.93 27.20
CA SER A 452 9.75 16.15 28.56
C SER A 452 9.52 14.87 29.36
N LEU A 453 10.49 14.48 30.17
CA LEU A 453 10.32 13.44 31.18
C LEU A 453 9.17 13.78 32.14
#